data_AF-V2GPV1-F1
#
_entry.id   AF-V2GPV1-F1
#
_cell.length_a   1.000
_cell.length_b   1.000
_cell.length_c   1.000
_cell.angle_alpha   90.00
_cell.angle_beta   90.00
_cell.angle_gamma   90.00
#
_symmetry.space_group_name_H-M   'P 1'
#
loop_
_entity.id
_entity.type
_entity.pdbx_description
1 polymer ?
#
loop_
_entity_poly.entity_id
_entity_poly.type
_entity_poly.pdbx_seq_one_letter_code
_entity_poly.pdbx_strand_id
1 'polypeptide(L)'
;MMCLPFLFCMSASHAATSVVQDDIAACMKRKSMALASCKSGCGLIAKSCYDEVEDGYVSTIHDTIAATSAIACPVDLRAVSEKYDALRGDIEGALEPGSWQQLDMRLILLGSQLELLRAVQRRCAHR
;
A
#
# COMPACT_ATOMS: atom_id res chain seq x y z
N MET A 1 37.92 -7.04 24.75
CA MET A 1 36.67 -6.25 24.84
C MET A 1 36.50 -5.50 23.54
N MET A 2 35.61 -5.95 22.65
CA MET A 2 35.12 -5.14 21.51
C MET A 2 33.65 -5.53 21.25
N CYS A 3 32.73 -4.61 21.53
CA CYS A 3 31.32 -4.70 21.17
C CYS A 3 31.13 -4.16 19.75
N LEU A 4 30.58 -4.99 18.86
CA LEU A 4 30.06 -4.56 17.55
C LEU A 4 28.59 -4.12 17.71
N PRO A 5 28.21 -2.89 17.29
CA PRO A 5 26.81 -2.51 17.18
C PRO A 5 26.34 -2.81 15.76
N PHE A 6 25.76 -4.00 15.55
CA PHE A 6 24.96 -4.32 14.36
C PHE A 6 23.53 -4.61 14.81
N LEU A 7 22.84 -3.57 15.24
CA LEU A 7 21.39 -3.58 15.48
C LEU A 7 20.93 -2.18 15.17
N PHE A 8 20.33 -1.98 13.99
CA PHE A 8 19.27 -1.01 13.70
C PHE A 8 19.15 -0.90 12.17
N CYS A 9 18.40 -1.83 11.56
CA CYS A 9 17.83 -1.60 10.22
C CYS A 9 16.52 -2.38 10.05
N MET A 10 15.64 -2.35 11.06
CA MET A 10 14.29 -2.91 10.97
C MET A 10 13.30 -2.05 11.76
N SER A 11 12.86 -0.91 11.21
CA SER A 11 11.73 -0.18 11.80
C SER A 11 10.84 0.60 10.82
N ALA A 12 11.16 0.69 9.53
CA ALA A 12 10.35 1.46 8.59
C ALA A 12 9.07 0.73 8.11
N SER A 13 8.96 -0.60 8.31
CA SER A 13 7.86 -1.41 7.78
C SER A 13 6.57 -1.38 8.63
N HIS A 14 6.57 -0.75 9.82
CA HIS A 14 5.41 -0.79 10.74
C HIS A 14 4.46 0.41 10.60
N ALA A 15 4.90 1.54 10.03
CA ALA A 15 4.06 2.75 9.95
C ALA A 15 3.10 2.74 8.75
N ALA A 16 3.49 2.14 7.63
CA ALA A 16 2.64 2.05 6.44
C ALA A 16 1.52 1.01 6.60
N THR A 17 1.81 -0.10 7.29
CA THR A 17 0.83 -1.15 7.56
C THR A 17 -0.22 -0.73 8.58
N SER A 18 0.15 0.09 9.58
CA SER A 18 -0.82 0.56 10.59
C SER A 18 -1.88 1.49 9.99
N VAL A 19 -1.49 2.42 9.09
CA VAL A 19 -2.44 3.34 8.45
C VAL A 19 -3.43 2.61 7.53
N VAL A 20 -2.95 1.63 6.76
CA VAL A 20 -3.82 0.76 5.93
C VAL A 20 -4.78 -0.05 6.80
N GLN A 21 -4.28 -0.66 7.87
CA GLN A 21 -5.12 -1.44 8.78
C GLN A 21 -6.17 -0.57 9.47
N ASP A 22 -5.83 0.67 9.82
CA ASP A 22 -6.75 1.64 10.41
C ASP A 22 -7.84 2.09 9.41
N ASP A 23 -7.50 2.34 8.14
CA ASP A 23 -8.46 2.72 7.10
C ASP A 23 -9.41 1.57 6.72
N ILE A 24 -8.89 0.35 6.61
CA ILE A 24 -9.71 -0.86 6.41
C ILE A 24 -10.58 -1.08 7.64
N ALA A 25 -10.03 -1.01 8.86
CA ALA A 25 -10.80 -1.18 10.09
C ALA A 25 -11.88 -0.10 10.23
N ALA A 26 -11.60 1.14 9.85
CA ALA A 26 -12.58 2.22 9.83
C ALA A 26 -13.67 1.97 8.79
N CYS A 27 -13.33 1.54 7.57
CA CYS A 27 -14.31 1.18 6.56
C CYS A 27 -15.17 0.00 7.01
N MET A 28 -14.54 -1.06 7.52
CA MET A 28 -15.20 -2.25 8.03
C MET A 28 -16.09 -1.93 9.23
N LYS A 29 -15.70 -0.99 10.10
CA LYS A 29 -16.52 -0.49 11.22
C LYS A 29 -17.72 0.33 10.74
N ARG A 30 -17.54 1.20 9.75
CA ARG A 30 -18.65 1.95 9.12
C ARG A 30 -19.65 1.00 8.48
N LYS A 31 -19.17 -0.01 7.76
CA LYS A 31 -20.02 -1.00 7.09
C LYS A 31 -20.55 -2.07 8.07
N SER A 32 -19.89 -2.36 9.19
CA SER A 32 -20.39 -3.31 10.21
C SER A 32 -21.66 -2.82 10.88
N MET A 33 -21.80 -1.50 11.05
CA MET A 33 -23.07 -0.89 11.47
C MET A 33 -24.18 -1.09 10.43
N ALA A 34 -23.85 -1.20 9.13
CA ALA A 34 -24.79 -1.56 8.07
C ALA A 34 -25.01 -3.09 7.94
N LEU A 35 -24.05 -3.91 8.40
CA LEU A 35 -24.09 -5.38 8.36
C LEU A 35 -24.97 -6.02 9.42
N ALA A 36 -25.28 -5.30 10.52
CA ALA A 36 -26.15 -5.79 11.59
C ALA A 36 -27.56 -6.19 11.10
N SER A 37 -27.95 -5.82 9.88
CA SER A 37 -29.22 -6.22 9.24
C SER A 37 -29.09 -7.23 8.09
N CYS A 38 -27.90 -7.77 7.79
CA CYS A 38 -27.67 -8.52 6.54
C CYS A 38 -27.57 -10.04 6.77
N LYS A 39 -28.53 -10.81 6.23
CA LYS A 39 -28.62 -12.28 6.39
C LYS A 39 -27.86 -13.08 5.30
N SER A 40 -27.39 -12.42 4.23
CA SER A 40 -26.49 -12.96 3.20
C SER A 40 -26.00 -11.80 2.32
N GLY A 41 -24.68 -11.62 2.17
CA GLY A 41 -24.10 -10.48 1.41
C GLY A 41 -22.90 -9.79 2.05
N CYS A 42 -22.51 -10.19 3.27
CA CYS A 42 -21.44 -9.56 4.04
C CYS A 42 -20.07 -9.56 3.34
N GLY A 43 -19.79 -10.56 2.50
CA GLY A 43 -18.55 -10.64 1.72
C GLY A 43 -18.42 -9.55 0.65
N LEU A 44 -19.52 -9.13 0.02
CA LEU A 44 -19.51 -8.02 -0.95
C LEU A 44 -19.25 -6.68 -0.27
N ILE A 45 -19.74 -6.52 0.95
CA ILE A 45 -19.54 -5.32 1.76
C ILE A 45 -18.06 -5.20 2.18
N ALA A 46 -17.46 -6.29 2.63
CA ALA A 46 -16.04 -6.31 2.95
C ALA A 46 -15.18 -6.03 1.70
N LYS A 47 -15.50 -6.66 0.56
CA LYS A 47 -14.80 -6.38 -0.71
C LYS A 47 -14.91 -4.91 -1.12
N SER A 48 -16.08 -4.29 -0.97
CA SER A 48 -16.25 -2.86 -1.27
C SER A 48 -15.33 -1.94 -0.46
N CYS A 49 -14.98 -2.34 0.78
CA CYS A 49 -14.00 -1.59 1.57
C CYS A 49 -12.58 -1.73 1.03
N TYR A 50 -12.20 -2.92 0.56
CA TYR A 50 -10.90 -3.11 -0.08
C TYR A 50 -10.81 -2.30 -1.36
N ASP A 51 -11.85 -2.36 -2.21
CA ASP A 51 -11.91 -1.60 -3.47
C ASP A 51 -11.83 -0.08 -3.21
N GLU A 52 -12.60 0.45 -2.24
CA GLU A 52 -12.56 1.88 -1.86
C GLU A 52 -11.16 2.34 -1.39
N VAL A 53 -10.48 1.52 -0.57
CA VAL A 53 -9.13 1.84 -0.07
C VAL A 53 -8.09 1.71 -1.18
N GLU A 54 -8.22 0.70 -2.03
CA GLU A 54 -7.35 0.48 -3.19
C GLU A 54 -7.40 1.68 -4.14
N ASP A 55 -8.60 2.13 -4.50
CA ASP A 55 -8.81 3.30 -5.36
C ASP A 55 -8.16 4.56 -4.78
N GLY A 56 -8.27 4.74 -3.46
CA GLY A 56 -7.62 5.84 -2.73
C GLY A 56 -6.09 5.79 -2.85
N TYR A 57 -5.49 4.61 -2.68
CA TYR A 57 -4.05 4.42 -2.88
C TYR A 57 -3.63 4.70 -4.32
N VAL A 58 -4.33 4.11 -5.30
CA VAL A 58 -4.02 4.27 -6.73
C VAL A 58 -4.08 5.74 -7.14
N SER A 59 -5.12 6.47 -6.72
CA SER A 59 -5.22 7.91 -6.99
C SER A 59 -4.04 8.68 -6.38
N THR A 60 -3.72 8.42 -5.11
CA THR A 60 -2.63 9.13 -4.41
C THR A 60 -1.26 8.82 -5.02
N ILE A 61 -1.03 7.57 -5.45
CA ILE A 61 0.18 7.14 -6.15
C ILE A 61 0.30 7.88 -7.48
N HIS A 62 -0.78 7.95 -8.27
CA HIS A 62 -0.80 8.65 -9.53
C HIS A 62 -0.45 10.13 -9.36
N ASP A 63 -1.07 10.80 -8.39
CA ASP A 63 -0.79 12.20 -8.07
C ASP A 63 0.66 12.41 -7.60
N THR A 64 1.19 11.48 -6.80
CA THR A 64 2.58 11.51 -6.32
C THR A 64 3.57 11.32 -7.47
N ILE A 65 3.30 10.40 -8.39
CA ILE A 65 4.12 10.19 -9.61
C ILE A 65 4.10 11.46 -10.46
N ALA A 66 2.93 12.04 -10.71
CA ALA A 66 2.79 13.28 -11.47
C ALA A 66 3.61 14.40 -10.83
N ALA A 67 3.46 14.63 -9.51
CA ALA A 67 4.22 15.64 -8.77
C ALA A 67 5.73 15.38 -8.80
N THR A 68 6.16 14.11 -8.68
CA THR A 68 7.59 13.75 -8.65
C THR A 68 8.24 13.84 -10.03
N SER A 69 7.51 13.50 -11.10
CA SER A 69 7.99 13.62 -12.48
C SER A 69 8.28 15.07 -12.88
N ALA A 70 7.55 16.03 -12.31
CA ALA A 70 7.73 17.46 -12.53
C ALA A 70 8.99 18.05 -11.85
N ILE A 71 9.49 17.42 -10.77
CA ILE A 71 10.54 17.99 -9.89
C ILE A 71 11.93 17.35 -10.15
N ALA A 72 12.01 16.35 -11.05
CA ALA A 72 13.22 15.65 -11.52
C ALA A 72 13.79 14.56 -10.58
N CYS A 73 13.56 13.29 -10.95
CA CYS A 73 14.37 12.09 -10.69
C CYS A 73 13.80 10.89 -11.51
N PRO A 74 13.79 10.96 -12.84
CA PRO A 74 13.06 10.00 -13.68
C PRO A 74 13.58 8.57 -13.55
N VAL A 75 14.89 8.38 -13.28
CA VAL A 75 15.50 7.07 -13.14
C VAL A 75 15.04 6.36 -11.86
N ASP A 76 15.02 7.06 -10.73
CA ASP A 76 14.61 6.50 -9.44
C ASP A 76 13.10 6.19 -9.42
N LEU A 77 12.29 7.06 -10.03
CA LEU A 77 10.84 6.85 -10.25
C LEU A 77 10.58 5.57 -11.06
N ARG A 78 11.27 5.42 -12.19
CA ARG A 78 11.13 4.25 -13.06
C ARG A 78 11.52 2.97 -12.34
N ALA A 79 12.62 2.98 -11.59
CA ALA A 79 13.07 1.82 -10.81
C ALA A 79 12.06 1.41 -9.73
N VAL A 80 11.37 2.37 -9.09
CA VAL A 80 10.28 2.07 -8.13
C VAL A 80 9.09 1.44 -8.84
N SER A 81 8.68 1.97 -10.00
CA SER A 81 7.56 1.41 -10.78
C SER A 81 7.86 -0.02 -11.26
N GLU A 82 9.03 -0.26 -11.86
CA GLU A 82 9.41 -1.58 -12.39
C GLU A 82 9.46 -2.65 -11.27
N LYS A 83 9.97 -2.30 -10.08
CA LYS A 83 9.98 -3.21 -8.93
C LYS A 83 8.58 -3.50 -8.41
N TYR A 84 7.71 -2.49 -8.39
CA TYR A 84 6.32 -2.66 -7.98
C TYR A 84 5.56 -3.58 -8.93
N ASP A 85 5.69 -3.38 -10.24
CA ASP A 85 5.00 -4.19 -11.25
C ASP A 85 5.44 -5.66 -11.18
N ALA A 86 6.73 -5.92 -10.94
CA ALA A 86 7.24 -7.27 -10.73
C ALA A 86 6.63 -7.94 -9.49
N LEU A 87 6.66 -7.26 -8.33
CA LEU A 87 6.11 -7.79 -7.08
C LEU A 87 4.59 -8.01 -7.16
N ARG A 88 3.88 -7.12 -7.85
CA ARG A 88 2.45 -7.26 -8.11
C ARG A 88 2.19 -8.53 -8.93
N GLY A 89 2.95 -8.75 -10.00
CA GLY A 89 2.85 -9.97 -10.81
C GLY A 89 3.09 -11.24 -9.98
N ASP A 90 4.09 -11.23 -9.09
CA ASP A 90 4.38 -12.35 -8.20
C ASP A 90 3.21 -12.64 -7.23
N ILE A 91 2.60 -11.60 -6.63
CA ILE A 91 1.45 -11.74 -5.74
C ILE A 91 0.22 -12.26 -6.51
N GLU A 92 -0.06 -11.68 -7.68
CA GLU A 92 -1.20 -12.07 -8.52
C GLU A 92 -1.05 -13.51 -9.04
N GLY A 93 0.18 -13.99 -9.29
CA GLY A 93 0.46 -15.36 -9.70
C GLY A 93 0.50 -16.39 -8.57
N ALA A 94 0.82 -15.97 -7.34
CA ALA A 94 0.99 -16.87 -6.20
C ALA A 94 -0.30 -17.11 -5.38
N LEU A 95 -1.27 -16.20 -5.45
CA LEU A 95 -2.49 -16.25 -4.63
C LEU A 95 -3.75 -16.44 -5.47
N GLU A 96 -4.76 -17.08 -4.88
CA GLU A 96 -6.05 -17.28 -5.53
C GLU A 96 -6.72 -15.93 -5.84
N PRO A 97 -7.17 -15.70 -7.09
CA PRO A 97 -7.84 -14.48 -7.49
C PRO A 97 -9.06 -14.15 -6.62
N GLY A 98 -9.08 -12.96 -6.04
CA GLY A 98 -10.17 -12.48 -5.18
C GLY A 98 -10.17 -13.04 -3.76
N SER A 99 -9.15 -13.81 -3.37
CA SER A 99 -8.95 -14.22 -1.98
C SER A 99 -8.64 -13.01 -1.09
N TRP A 100 -9.04 -13.07 0.18
CA TRP A 100 -8.75 -12.01 1.14
C TRP A 100 -7.25 -11.77 1.31
N GLN A 101 -6.45 -12.83 1.25
CA GLN A 101 -4.99 -12.76 1.30
C GLN A 101 -4.42 -11.97 0.12
N GLN A 102 -4.97 -12.17 -1.08
CA GLN A 102 -4.55 -11.41 -2.25
C GLN A 102 -4.90 -9.93 -2.11
N LEU A 103 -6.10 -9.62 -1.63
CA LEU A 103 -6.55 -8.24 -1.40
C LEU A 103 -5.70 -7.53 -0.33
N ASP A 104 -5.41 -8.21 0.79
CA ASP A 104 -4.52 -7.69 1.85
C ASP A 104 -3.12 -7.41 1.30
N MET A 105 -2.52 -8.36 0.58
CA MET A 105 -1.18 -8.19 0.01
C MET A 105 -1.13 -7.07 -1.02
N ARG A 106 -2.19 -6.90 -1.83
CA ARG A 106 -2.30 -5.80 -2.79
C ARG A 106 -2.30 -4.44 -2.09
N LEU A 107 -3.06 -4.28 -1.01
CA LEU A 107 -3.08 -3.04 -0.24
C LEU A 107 -1.74 -2.74 0.44
N ILE A 108 -1.08 -3.76 1.01
CA ILE A 108 0.27 -3.62 1.58
C ILE A 108 1.27 -3.16 0.52
N LEU A 109 1.18 -3.73 -0.68
CA LEU A 109 2.07 -3.39 -1.78
C LEU A 109 1.86 -1.95 -2.24
N LEU A 110 0.60 -1.52 -2.42
CA LEU A 110 0.25 -0.15 -2.77
C LEU A 110 0.74 0.87 -1.73
N GLY A 111 0.52 0.60 -0.44
CA GLY A 111 1.04 1.46 0.62
C GLY A 111 2.57 1.57 0.61
N SER A 112 3.25 0.45 0.38
CA SER A 112 4.71 0.41 0.25
C SER A 112 5.22 1.20 -0.96
N GLN A 113 4.52 1.11 -2.09
CA GLN A 113 4.83 1.90 -3.29
C GLN A 113 4.71 3.40 -3.02
N LEU A 114 3.61 3.82 -2.39
CA LEU A 114 3.38 5.22 -2.07
C LEU A 114 4.47 5.79 -1.15
N GLU A 115 4.86 5.07 -0.11
CA GLU A 115 5.94 5.51 0.78
C GLU A 115 7.30 5.61 0.08
N LEU A 116 7.61 4.66 -0.81
CA LEU A 116 8.81 4.72 -1.64
C LEU A 116 8.79 5.93 -2.58
N LEU A 117 7.65 6.20 -3.23
CA LEU A 117 7.48 7.36 -4.10
C LEU A 117 7.65 8.68 -3.33
N ARG A 118 7.05 8.80 -2.15
CA ARG A 118 7.23 9.96 -1.26
C ARG A 118 8.69 10.11 -0.82
N ALA A 119 9.39 9.02 -0.54
CA ALA A 119 10.81 9.05 -0.20
C ALA A 119 11.68 9.55 -1.36
N VAL A 120 11.40 9.09 -2.59
CA VAL A 120 12.05 9.59 -3.82
C VAL A 120 11.75 11.07 -4.00
N GLN A 121 10.48 11.48 -3.89
CA GLN A 121 10.07 12.88 -4.01
C GLN A 121 10.83 13.79 -3.03
N ARG A 122 10.88 13.42 -1.74
CA ARG A 122 11.64 14.17 -0.72
C ARG A 122 13.12 14.24 -1.06
N ARG A 123 13.74 13.12 -1.45
CA ARG A 123 15.17 13.08 -1.79
C ARG A 123 15.51 14.01 -2.97
N CYS A 124 14.63 14.09 -3.95
CA CYS A 124 14.85 14.85 -5.17
C CYS A 124 14.54 16.34 -5.00
N ALA A 125 13.60 16.70 -4.12
CA ALA A 125 13.37 18.09 -3.74
C ALA A 125 14.55 18.73 -2.97
N HIS A 126 15.47 17.94 -2.41
CA HIS A 126 16.65 18.39 -1.67
C HIS A 126 17.96 18.35 -2.49
N ARG A 127 17.92 17.99 -3.77
CA ARG A 127 19.07 18.04 -4.69
C ARG A 127 19.10 19.37 -5.46
#